data_AF-A0AAV7DZF6-F1
#
_entry.id   AF-A0AAV7DZF6-F1
#
_cell.length_a   1.000
_cell.length_b   1.000
_cell.length_c   1.000
_cell.angle_alpha   90.00
_cell.angle_beta   90.00
_cell.angle_gamma   90.00
#
_symmetry.space_group_name_H-M   'P 1'
#
loop_
_entity.id
_entity.type
_entity.pdbx_description
1 polymer ?
#
loop_
_entity_poly.entity_id
_entity_poly.type
_entity_poly.pdbx_seq_one_letter_code
_entity_poly.pdbx_strand_id
1 'polypeptide(L)'
;MQTYSGTLFNISIDATPFGQEASVIDREEEVEVEAIVRATHHNLNFCLVKWKGNPYISKLQLRPLSDSRYLKDNPDVILKLAKRVDVGNTREQIRYPADPYDRIWSVDEKPGGDLVQPASNTISIYPANSSNVPINVLETAVTHTERLQFLFNDSSDIPYERFLVCLHFLDFDPSIAVGQRVFDIYANGEKIRGSFDIREDGTSNYNLTLGRIRCCLSFNLCAVLPRRSG
;
A
#
# COMPACT_ATOMS: atom_id res chain seq x y z
N MET A 1 -2.27 41.76 3.65
CA MET A 1 -1.79 40.57 4.42
C MET A 1 -2.98 39.63 4.54
N GLN A 2 -2.93 38.49 3.86
CA GLN A 2 -4.03 37.52 3.88
C GLN A 2 -3.81 36.60 5.10
N THR A 3 -4.60 36.79 6.15
CA THR A 3 -4.57 35.94 7.33
C THR A 3 -5.39 34.69 7.04
N TYR A 4 -4.73 33.56 6.75
CA TYR A 4 -5.39 32.27 6.67
C TYR A 4 -5.95 31.91 8.07
N SER A 5 -7.28 31.87 8.21
CA SER A 5 -7.94 31.14 9.30
C SER A 5 -7.74 29.66 9.00
N GLY A 6 -7.21 28.89 9.95
CA GLY A 6 -6.82 27.50 9.77
C GLY A 6 -6.73 26.82 11.11
N THR A 7 -7.23 25.59 11.23
CA THR A 7 -6.99 24.77 12.42
C THR A 7 -5.78 23.88 12.14
N LEU A 8 -4.77 23.96 12.99
CA LEU A 8 -3.58 23.13 12.94
C LEU A 8 -3.55 22.26 14.19
N PHE A 9 -3.48 20.94 14.02
CA PHE A 9 -3.37 20.01 15.12
C PHE A 9 -2.64 18.73 14.71
N ASN A 10 -2.01 18.08 15.67
CA ASN A 10 -1.36 16.79 15.45
C ASN A 10 -2.25 15.66 15.95
N ILE A 11 -2.02 14.47 15.41
CA ILE A 11 -2.71 13.25 15.82
C ILE A 11 -1.68 12.29 16.42
N SER A 12 -1.99 11.78 17.61
CA SER A 12 -1.19 10.74 18.26
C SER A 12 -2.05 9.56 18.69
N ILE A 13 -1.41 8.39 18.70
CA ILE A 13 -1.91 7.19 19.35
C ILE A 13 -1.00 6.93 20.55
N ASP A 14 -1.58 6.93 21.73
CA ASP A 14 -0.88 7.00 23.01
C ASP A 14 0.14 8.16 23.00
N ALA A 15 1.40 7.89 23.35
CA ALA A 15 2.48 8.87 23.35
C ALA A 15 3.16 9.04 21.97
N THR A 16 2.71 8.32 20.93
CA THR A 16 3.39 8.27 19.64
C THR A 16 2.65 9.14 18.61
N PRO A 17 3.24 10.26 18.17
CA PRO A 17 2.68 11.04 17.06
C PRO A 17 2.86 10.28 15.74
N PHE A 18 1.85 10.27 14.88
CA PHE A 18 1.92 9.62 13.56
C PHE A 18 1.31 10.46 12.43
N GLY A 19 0.80 11.64 12.75
CA GLY A 19 0.36 12.64 11.78
C GLY A 19 0.49 14.04 12.37
N GLN A 20 0.87 14.99 11.51
CA GLN A 20 0.62 16.40 11.73
C GLN A 20 -0.29 16.83 10.58
N GLU A 21 -1.48 17.31 10.93
CA GLU A 21 -2.50 17.65 9.95
C GLU A 21 -2.80 19.15 10.03
N ALA A 22 -2.56 19.83 8.92
CA ALA A 22 -2.97 21.21 8.74
C ALA A 22 -4.33 21.22 8.06
N SER A 23 -5.40 21.46 8.82
CA SER A 23 -6.66 21.90 8.22
C SER A 23 -6.51 23.37 7.82
N VAL A 24 -6.14 23.57 6.56
CA VAL A 24 -6.33 24.87 5.90
C VAL A 24 -7.82 24.95 5.58
N ILE A 25 -8.51 25.98 6.09
CA ILE A 25 -9.98 26.17 6.00
C ILE A 25 -10.51 26.27 4.55
N ASP A 26 -9.64 26.18 3.54
CA ASP A 26 -10.00 26.24 2.11
C ASP A 26 -9.84 24.90 1.36
N ARG A 27 -9.58 23.76 2.03
CA ARG A 27 -9.66 22.45 1.36
C ARG A 27 -11.09 21.91 1.41
N GLU A 28 -11.75 21.84 0.26
CA GLU A 28 -13.05 21.14 0.08
C GLU A 28 -12.91 19.60 0.18
N GLU A 29 -11.69 19.09 0.25
CA GLU A 29 -11.40 17.66 0.31
C GLU A 29 -11.45 17.11 1.75
N GLU A 30 -12.16 16.01 1.93
CA GLU A 30 -12.14 15.22 3.16
C GLU A 30 -10.75 14.62 3.36
N VAL A 31 -10.08 14.98 4.45
CA VAL A 31 -8.76 14.42 4.79
C VAL A 31 -8.97 13.12 5.56
N GLU A 32 -8.66 11.99 4.92
CA GLU A 32 -8.63 10.68 5.56
C GLU A 32 -7.20 10.34 6.01
N VAL A 33 -7.06 9.90 7.26
CA VAL A 33 -5.79 9.39 7.81
C VAL A 33 -6.01 7.96 8.29
N GLU A 34 -5.33 7.01 7.65
CA GLU A 34 -5.30 5.61 8.07
C GLU A 34 -3.96 5.29 8.73
N ALA A 35 -3.99 4.55 9.83
CA ALA A 35 -2.79 4.03 10.47
C ALA A 35 -2.97 2.60 10.99
N ILE A 36 -1.90 1.81 10.92
CA ILE A 36 -1.80 0.49 11.53
C ILE A 36 -0.94 0.60 12.78
N VAL A 37 -1.48 0.11 13.90
CA VAL A 37 -0.80 0.07 15.19
C VAL A 37 -0.97 -1.30 15.84
N ARG A 38 0.00 -1.69 16.66
CA ARG A 38 -0.14 -2.85 17.53
C ARG A 38 -0.75 -2.42 18.86
N ALA A 39 -1.96 -2.90 19.15
CA ALA A 39 -2.53 -2.75 20.49
C ALA A 39 -1.76 -3.63 21.48
N THR A 40 -1.06 -3.01 22.44
CA THR A 40 -0.31 -3.70 23.50
C THR A 40 -1.10 -3.82 24.80
N HIS A 41 -2.20 -3.08 24.91
CA HIS A 41 -3.08 -3.01 26.08
C HIS A 41 -4.54 -3.06 25.66
N HIS A 42 -5.45 -3.19 26.63
CA HIS A 42 -6.90 -3.21 26.39
C HIS A 42 -7.48 -1.87 25.95
N ASN A 43 -6.74 -0.77 26.18
CA ASN A 43 -7.13 0.58 25.82
C ASN A 43 -6.07 1.19 24.92
N LEU A 44 -6.52 2.05 24.01
CA LEU A 44 -5.69 2.85 23.12
C LEU A 44 -6.17 4.28 23.21
N ASN A 45 -5.27 5.22 23.48
CA ASN A 45 -5.61 6.63 23.55
C ASN A 45 -5.44 7.27 22.16
N PHE A 46 -6.50 7.87 21.63
CA PHE A 46 -6.42 8.67 20.41
C PHE A 46 -6.50 10.14 20.82
N CYS A 47 -5.48 10.94 20.50
CA CYS A 47 -5.38 12.33 20.95
C CYS A 47 -5.27 13.30 19.78
N LEU A 48 -6.05 14.37 19.85
CA LEU A 48 -5.91 15.54 18.99
C LEU A 48 -5.13 16.61 19.75
N VAL A 49 -3.89 16.85 19.32
CA VAL A 49 -2.97 17.79 19.99
C VAL A 49 -3.07 19.15 19.30
N LYS A 50 -3.75 20.08 19.96
CA LYS A 50 -3.99 21.43 19.45
C LYS A 50 -2.68 22.20 19.24
N TRP A 51 -2.54 22.82 18.07
CA TRP A 51 -1.52 23.83 17.79
C TRP A 51 -2.13 25.21 17.53
N LYS A 52 -3.07 25.32 16.58
CA LYS A 52 -3.83 26.54 16.23
C LYS A 52 -5.29 26.18 16.01
N GLY A 53 -6.22 27.03 16.44
CA GLY A 53 -7.66 26.76 16.30
C GLY A 53 -8.16 25.66 17.26
N ASN A 54 -9.31 25.07 16.96
CA ASN A 54 -9.88 23.96 17.73
C ASN A 54 -9.87 22.67 16.89
N PRO A 55 -9.15 21.61 17.33
CA PRO A 55 -9.15 20.33 16.62
C PRO A 55 -10.56 19.78 16.48
N TYR A 56 -10.83 19.14 15.35
CA TYR A 56 -12.11 18.48 15.09
C TYR A 56 -11.88 17.20 14.29
N ILE A 57 -12.82 16.26 14.42
CA ILE A 57 -12.85 15.00 13.69
C ILE A 57 -14.32 14.69 13.39
N SER A 58 -14.61 14.23 12.17
CA SER A 58 -15.96 13.83 11.77
C SER A 58 -16.25 12.37 12.10
N LYS A 59 -15.22 11.50 11.99
CA LYS A 59 -15.36 10.05 12.13
C LYS A 59 -14.05 9.42 12.62
N LEU A 60 -14.16 8.49 13.57
CA LEU A 60 -13.07 7.60 13.99
C LEU A 60 -13.52 6.15 13.81
N GLN A 61 -12.72 5.35 13.10
CA GLN A 61 -13.00 3.93 12.89
C GLN A 61 -11.83 3.10 13.41
N LEU A 62 -12.14 2.10 14.23
CA LEU A 62 -11.18 1.09 14.70
C LEU A 62 -11.57 -0.24 14.06
N ARG A 63 -10.66 -0.81 13.26
CA ARG A 63 -10.85 -2.10 12.57
C ARG A 63 -9.75 -3.07 13.01
N PRO A 64 -10.08 -4.25 13.56
CA PRO A 64 -9.09 -5.29 13.81
C PRO A 64 -8.43 -5.72 12.50
N LEU A 65 -7.10 -5.81 12.48
CA LEU A 65 -6.33 -6.29 11.33
C LEU A 65 -5.52 -7.53 11.75
N SER A 66 -5.87 -8.68 11.20
CA SER A 66 -5.18 -9.95 11.50
C SER A 66 -3.93 -10.19 10.65
N ASP A 67 -3.52 -9.20 9.85
CA ASP A 67 -2.29 -9.27 9.05
C ASP A 67 -1.08 -8.75 9.84
N SER A 68 -0.46 -9.65 10.60
CA SER A 68 0.72 -9.32 11.41
C SER A 68 1.97 -8.99 10.59
N ARG A 69 1.96 -9.20 9.26
CA ARG A 69 3.14 -9.00 8.41
C ARG A 69 3.56 -7.53 8.33
N TYR A 70 2.62 -6.59 8.41
CA TYR A 70 2.92 -5.16 8.38
C TYR A 70 3.86 -4.73 9.52
N LEU A 71 3.63 -5.25 10.73
CA LEU A 71 4.37 -4.86 11.95
C LEU A 71 5.34 -5.95 12.43
N LYS A 72 5.60 -6.99 11.63
CA LYS A 72 6.38 -8.17 12.05
C LYS A 72 7.78 -7.82 12.58
N ASP A 73 8.53 -7.01 11.84
CA ASP A 73 9.93 -6.69 12.21
C ASP A 73 10.04 -5.44 13.10
N ASN A 74 8.98 -4.62 13.14
CA ASN A 74 8.93 -3.35 13.86
C ASN A 74 7.58 -3.24 14.59
N PRO A 75 7.35 -4.04 15.64
CA PRO A 75 6.04 -4.10 16.30
C PRO A 75 5.63 -2.81 17.02
N ASP A 76 6.60 -1.94 17.33
CA ASP A 76 6.40 -0.75 18.16
C ASP A 76 6.22 0.54 17.33
N VAL A 77 6.25 0.44 15.99
CA VAL A 77 6.04 1.61 15.12
C VAL A 77 4.58 1.76 14.73
N ILE A 78 4.18 3.00 14.42
CA ILE A 78 2.92 3.28 13.74
C ILE A 78 3.19 3.39 12.25
N LEU A 79 2.42 2.67 11.44
CA LEU A 79 2.45 2.80 9.98
C LEU A 79 1.29 3.68 9.54
N LYS A 80 1.57 4.91 9.11
CA LYS A 80 0.58 5.75 8.41
C LYS A 80 0.48 5.28 6.97
N LEU A 81 -0.74 5.14 6.46
CA LEU A 81 -0.95 4.79 5.06
C LEU A 81 -0.53 5.96 4.16
N ALA A 82 0.39 5.68 3.23
CA ALA A 82 0.81 6.63 2.23
C ALA A 82 -0.01 6.51 0.93
N LYS A 83 -0.14 5.28 0.40
CA LYS A 83 -0.97 4.97 -0.77
C LYS A 83 -1.35 3.48 -0.74
N ARG A 84 -2.57 3.17 -1.15
CA ARG A 84 -3.04 1.81 -1.45
C ARG A 84 -3.82 1.86 -2.75
N VAL A 85 -3.41 1.04 -3.71
CA VAL A 85 -4.05 0.97 -5.03
C VAL A 85 -4.24 -0.47 -5.48
N ASP A 86 -5.35 -0.69 -6.19
CA ASP A 86 -5.60 -1.87 -6.99
C ASP A 86 -5.10 -1.60 -8.42
N VAL A 87 -4.01 -2.28 -8.77
CA VAL A 87 -3.25 -2.01 -9.98
C VAL A 87 -3.89 -2.75 -11.16
N GLY A 88 -4.51 -2.00 -12.06
CA GLY A 88 -5.21 -2.53 -13.23
C GLY A 88 -6.74 -2.51 -13.10
N ASN A 89 -7.26 -2.19 -11.92
CA ASN A 89 -8.69 -1.94 -11.75
C ASN A 89 -9.11 -0.65 -12.46
N THR A 90 -10.14 -0.73 -13.29
CA THR A 90 -10.74 0.42 -14.00
C THR A 90 -12.19 0.67 -13.56
N ARG A 91 -12.64 0.01 -12.48
CA ARG A 91 -13.99 0.07 -11.93
C ARG A 91 -14.00 0.93 -10.66
N GLU A 92 -14.92 0.67 -9.75
CA GLU A 92 -14.97 1.33 -8.45
C GLU A 92 -13.92 0.78 -7.48
N GLN A 93 -13.64 1.56 -6.45
CA GLN A 93 -12.78 1.14 -5.34
C GLN A 93 -13.34 -0.11 -4.65
N ILE A 94 -12.44 -0.97 -4.16
CA ILE A 94 -12.81 -2.16 -3.40
C ILE A 94 -12.65 -1.88 -1.91
N ARG A 95 -13.67 -2.22 -1.12
CA ARG A 95 -13.69 -2.08 0.34
C ARG A 95 -14.63 -3.12 0.97
N TYR A 96 -15.01 -2.95 2.23
CA TYR A 96 -16.02 -3.80 2.87
C TYR A 96 -17.33 -3.86 2.03
N PRO A 97 -17.96 -5.04 1.85
CA PRO A 97 -17.67 -6.33 2.50
C PRO A 97 -16.63 -7.20 1.79
N ALA A 98 -16.13 -6.79 0.61
CA ALA A 98 -15.14 -7.58 -0.13
C ALA A 98 -13.80 -7.64 0.61
N ASP A 99 -13.38 -6.54 1.25
CA ASP A 99 -12.30 -6.54 2.23
C ASP A 99 -12.85 -6.63 3.67
N PRO A 100 -12.64 -7.75 4.38
CA PRO A 100 -13.14 -7.91 5.74
C PRO A 100 -12.47 -6.95 6.74
N TYR A 101 -11.31 -6.39 6.38
CA TYR A 101 -10.60 -5.38 7.17
C TYR A 101 -11.02 -3.95 6.80
N ASP A 102 -11.94 -3.76 5.86
CA ASP A 102 -12.45 -2.47 5.36
C ASP A 102 -11.33 -1.52 4.88
N ARG A 103 -10.21 -2.09 4.39
CA ARG A 103 -9.19 -1.32 3.67
C ARG A 103 -9.79 -0.85 2.34
N ILE A 104 -9.50 0.40 1.99
CA ILE A 104 -9.93 0.99 0.72
C ILE A 104 -8.83 0.77 -0.31
N TRP A 105 -9.14 0.01 -1.36
CA TRP A 105 -8.29 -0.22 -2.52
C TRP A 105 -8.78 0.66 -3.67
N SER A 106 -8.13 1.82 -3.81
CA SER A 106 -8.48 2.80 -4.84
C SER A 106 -7.98 2.37 -6.22
N VAL A 107 -8.64 2.88 -7.26
CA VAL A 107 -8.12 2.79 -8.63
C VAL A 107 -6.78 3.51 -8.73
N ASP A 108 -5.81 2.91 -9.41
CA ASP A 108 -4.58 3.62 -9.74
C ASP A 108 -4.81 4.58 -10.91
N GLU A 109 -4.83 5.88 -10.64
CA GLU A 109 -5.05 6.92 -11.67
C GLU A 109 -3.93 6.98 -12.71
N LYS A 110 -2.73 6.50 -12.35
CA LYS A 110 -1.52 6.52 -13.20
C LYS A 110 -0.86 5.15 -13.17
N PRO A 111 -1.47 4.14 -13.81
CA PRO A 111 -0.93 2.79 -13.80
C PRO A 111 0.46 2.79 -14.44
N GLY A 112 1.40 2.12 -13.78
CA GLY A 112 2.81 2.10 -14.17
C GLY A 112 3.18 1.27 -15.40
N GLY A 113 2.20 0.80 -16.18
CA GLY A 113 2.43 -0.07 -17.33
C GLY A 113 1.39 0.07 -18.42
N ASP A 114 1.68 -0.55 -19.56
CA ASP A 114 0.98 -0.30 -20.82
C ASP A 114 -0.27 -1.17 -21.00
N LEU A 115 -0.33 -2.32 -20.32
CA LEU A 115 -1.36 -3.33 -20.53
C LEU A 115 -1.97 -3.79 -19.20
N VAL A 116 -3.28 -3.59 -19.06
CA VAL A 116 -4.08 -4.23 -18.02
C VAL A 116 -4.45 -5.63 -18.49
N GLN A 117 -4.09 -6.63 -17.70
CA GLN A 117 -4.42 -8.02 -17.91
C GLN A 117 -5.46 -8.46 -16.88
N PRO A 118 -6.74 -8.60 -17.26
CA PRO A 118 -7.73 -9.22 -16.41
C PRO A 118 -7.53 -10.73 -16.38
N ALA A 119 -7.94 -11.36 -15.29
CA ALA A 119 -8.05 -12.80 -15.23
C ALA A 119 -9.05 -13.31 -16.29
N SER A 120 -8.63 -14.30 -17.07
CA SER A 120 -9.45 -14.83 -18.16
C SER A 120 -10.56 -15.79 -17.68
N ASN A 121 -10.43 -16.32 -16.46
CA ASN A 121 -11.34 -17.29 -15.85
C ASN A 121 -11.51 -17.00 -14.36
N THR A 122 -12.42 -17.71 -13.68
CA THR A 122 -12.51 -17.71 -12.22
C THR A 122 -11.14 -17.98 -11.61
N ILE A 123 -10.64 -17.01 -10.85
CA ILE A 123 -9.36 -17.16 -10.16
C ILE A 123 -9.51 -17.91 -8.86
N SER A 124 -8.45 -18.59 -8.46
CA SER A 124 -8.34 -19.26 -7.17
C SER A 124 -6.92 -19.11 -6.67
N ILE A 125 -6.80 -18.88 -5.37
CA ILE A 125 -5.51 -18.70 -4.71
C ILE A 125 -5.16 -20.02 -4.03
N TYR A 126 -3.96 -20.51 -4.30
CA TYR A 126 -3.44 -21.75 -3.73
C TYR A 126 -2.18 -21.47 -2.91
N PRO A 127 -2.04 -22.07 -1.71
CA PRO A 127 -3.10 -22.74 -0.96
C PRO A 127 -4.21 -21.75 -0.57
N ALA A 128 -5.40 -22.26 -0.26
CA ALA A 128 -6.51 -21.42 0.18
C ALA A 128 -6.14 -20.61 1.43
N ASN A 129 -6.65 -19.38 1.53
CA ASN A 129 -6.37 -18.44 2.63
C ASN A 129 -4.90 -18.00 2.76
N SER A 130 -4.08 -18.16 1.72
CA SER A 130 -2.69 -17.65 1.69
C SER A 130 -2.60 -16.13 1.53
N SER A 131 -3.68 -15.49 1.10
CA SER A 131 -3.78 -14.04 0.95
C SER A 131 -4.80 -13.45 1.94
N ASN A 132 -4.44 -12.29 2.49
CA ASN A 132 -5.34 -11.44 3.28
C ASN A 132 -5.94 -10.33 2.40
N VAL A 133 -5.59 -10.26 1.12
CA VAL A 133 -6.10 -9.28 0.15
C VAL A 133 -7.36 -9.88 -0.50
N PRO A 134 -8.41 -9.08 -0.73
CA PRO A 134 -9.62 -9.55 -1.43
C PRO A 134 -9.26 -10.13 -2.80
N ILE A 135 -9.92 -11.24 -3.16
CA ILE A 135 -9.67 -11.87 -4.46
C ILE A 135 -9.95 -10.91 -5.62
N ASN A 136 -10.94 -10.03 -5.48
CA ASN A 136 -11.30 -9.00 -6.45
C ASN A 136 -10.15 -8.04 -6.79
N VAL A 137 -9.26 -7.74 -5.83
CA VAL A 137 -8.06 -6.91 -6.07
C VAL A 137 -7.01 -7.67 -6.89
N LEU A 138 -7.04 -9.00 -6.85
CA LEU A 138 -6.09 -9.87 -7.53
C LEU A 138 -6.63 -10.38 -8.89
N GLU A 139 -7.83 -9.96 -9.30
CA GLU A 139 -8.44 -10.30 -10.59
C GLU A 139 -7.85 -9.51 -11.77
N THR A 140 -7.06 -8.48 -11.49
CA THR A 140 -6.36 -7.68 -12.50
C THR A 140 -4.89 -7.56 -12.17
N ALA A 141 -4.08 -7.42 -13.22
CA ALA A 141 -2.67 -7.10 -13.12
C ALA A 141 -2.30 -6.09 -14.20
N VAL A 142 -1.26 -5.30 -13.97
CA VAL A 142 -0.63 -4.50 -15.03
C VAL A 142 0.66 -5.17 -15.45
N THR A 143 0.88 -5.21 -16.75
CA THR A 143 2.08 -5.79 -17.36
C THR A 143 2.73 -4.76 -18.28
N HIS A 144 4.03 -4.96 -18.51
CA HIS A 144 4.80 -4.20 -19.48
C HIS A 144 5.82 -5.15 -20.11
N THR A 145 6.11 -4.97 -21.40
CA THR A 145 7.01 -5.85 -22.17
C THR A 145 8.45 -5.85 -21.67
N GLU A 146 8.95 -4.68 -21.23
CA GLU A 146 10.31 -4.53 -20.70
C GLU A 146 10.37 -4.16 -19.21
N ARG A 147 9.61 -3.14 -18.78
CA ARG A 147 9.74 -2.53 -17.47
C ARG A 147 8.40 -1.98 -16.96
N LEU A 148 7.93 -2.49 -15.83
CA LEU A 148 6.78 -1.91 -15.13
C LEU A 148 7.27 -0.87 -14.12
N GLN A 149 6.82 0.37 -14.19
CA GLN A 149 7.36 1.48 -13.40
C GLN A 149 6.27 2.27 -12.66
N PHE A 150 6.28 2.25 -11.33
CA PHE A 150 5.39 3.06 -10.50
C PHE A 150 6.14 4.23 -9.88
N LEU A 151 5.55 5.42 -9.97
CA LEU A 151 6.04 6.61 -9.30
C LEU A 151 5.11 6.94 -8.13
N PHE A 152 5.66 6.93 -6.92
CA PHE A 152 5.00 7.47 -5.76
C PHE A 152 5.59 8.85 -5.46
N ASN A 153 4.73 9.85 -5.31
CA ASN A 153 5.07 11.21 -4.91
C ASN A 153 4.15 11.57 -3.75
N ASP A 154 4.72 11.71 -2.56
CA ASP A 154 4.05 12.23 -1.38
C ASP A 154 4.13 13.76 -1.43
N SER A 155 2.98 14.42 -1.41
CA SER A 155 2.87 15.88 -1.34
C SER A 155 2.83 16.40 0.09
N SER A 156 2.95 15.54 1.10
CA SER A 156 2.99 15.96 2.49
C SER A 156 4.24 16.77 2.80
N ASP A 157 4.08 17.83 3.60
CA ASP A 157 5.16 18.72 4.02
C ASP A 157 6.14 18.05 5.01
N ILE A 158 5.86 16.80 5.42
CA ILE A 158 6.62 16.08 6.43
C ILE A 158 7.34 14.91 5.76
N PRO A 159 8.68 14.96 5.66
CA PRO A 159 9.42 13.86 5.07
C PRO A 159 9.33 12.63 5.98
N TYR A 160 8.66 11.58 5.54
CA TYR A 160 8.81 10.27 6.17
C TYR A 160 10.19 9.73 5.83
N GLU A 161 10.93 9.17 6.80
CA GLU A 161 12.27 8.65 6.51
C GLU A 161 12.25 7.25 5.88
N ARG A 162 11.15 6.51 6.05
CA ARG A 162 11.04 5.09 5.70
C ARG A 162 9.62 4.74 5.25
N PHE A 163 9.54 4.02 4.13
CA PHE A 163 8.32 3.43 3.62
C PHE A 163 8.38 1.92 3.72
N LEU A 164 7.27 1.30 4.11
CA LEU A 164 7.01 -0.12 3.90
C LEU A 164 6.18 -0.26 2.62
N VAL A 165 6.77 -0.90 1.62
CA VAL A 165 6.10 -1.22 0.35
C VAL A 165 5.64 -2.66 0.39
N CYS A 166 4.35 -2.87 0.13
CA CYS A 166 3.74 -4.19 -0.02
C CYS A 166 3.32 -4.40 -1.47
N LEU A 167 3.92 -5.37 -2.15
CA LEU A 167 3.57 -5.74 -3.51
C LEU A 167 2.91 -7.11 -3.51
N HIS A 168 1.66 -7.14 -3.95
CA HIS A 168 0.86 -8.35 -4.06
C HIS A 168 0.89 -8.85 -5.50
N PHE A 169 1.19 -10.13 -5.68
CA PHE A 169 1.24 -10.77 -6.98
C PHE A 169 0.38 -12.03 -6.97
N LEU A 170 -0.43 -12.21 -8.01
CA LEU A 170 -1.13 -13.45 -8.30
C LEU A 170 -0.82 -13.85 -9.74
N ASP A 171 -0.34 -15.07 -9.92
CA ASP A 171 -0.23 -15.69 -11.23
C ASP A 171 -1.51 -16.49 -11.51
N PHE A 172 -2.35 -15.97 -12.38
CA PHE A 172 -3.58 -16.65 -12.82
C PHE A 172 -3.41 -17.35 -14.17
N ASP A 173 -2.20 -17.41 -14.74
CA ASP A 173 -1.90 -18.18 -15.93
C ASP A 173 -1.41 -19.59 -15.54
N PRO A 174 -2.25 -20.64 -15.69
CA PRO A 174 -1.87 -21.99 -15.29
C PRO A 174 -0.74 -22.59 -16.15
N SER A 175 -0.44 -21.98 -17.31
CA SER A 175 0.61 -22.46 -18.22
C SER A 175 2.02 -22.06 -17.77
N ILE A 176 2.14 -21.09 -16.87
CA ILE A 176 3.44 -20.59 -16.38
C ILE A 176 3.94 -21.48 -15.25
N ALA A 177 5.02 -22.21 -15.51
CA ALA A 177 5.75 -23.01 -14.53
C ALA A 177 6.78 -22.19 -13.75
N VAL A 178 7.27 -22.76 -12.65
CA VAL A 178 8.39 -22.20 -11.87
C VAL A 178 9.57 -21.92 -12.80
N GLY A 179 10.16 -20.73 -12.66
CA GLY A 179 11.29 -20.24 -13.45
C GLY A 179 10.92 -19.62 -14.80
N GLN A 180 9.65 -19.65 -15.23
CA GLN A 180 9.25 -19.09 -16.52
C GLN A 180 8.92 -17.59 -16.48
N ARG A 181 8.40 -17.11 -15.36
CA ARG A 181 8.10 -15.68 -15.15
C ARG A 181 8.91 -15.17 -13.96
N VAL A 182 10.13 -14.75 -14.27
CA VAL A 182 11.09 -14.25 -13.30
C VAL A 182 11.41 -12.79 -13.62
N PHE A 183 11.45 -11.93 -12.62
CA PHE A 183 11.82 -10.53 -12.78
C PHE A 183 12.53 -9.98 -11.55
N ASP A 184 13.26 -8.89 -11.73
CA ASP A 184 13.88 -8.15 -10.64
C ASP A 184 12.99 -6.99 -10.21
N ILE A 185 12.91 -6.73 -8.90
CA ILE A 185 12.20 -5.60 -8.30
C ILE A 185 13.24 -4.59 -7.77
N TYR A 186 13.08 -3.34 -8.17
CA TYR A 186 13.92 -2.22 -7.77
C TYR A 186 13.10 -1.14 -7.07
N ALA A 187 13.73 -0.46 -6.12
CA ALA A 187 13.28 0.77 -5.50
C ALA A 187 14.36 1.84 -5.66
N ASN A 188 14.03 2.98 -6.24
CA ASN A 188 14.99 4.09 -6.46
C ASN A 188 16.27 3.66 -7.21
N GLY A 189 16.15 2.71 -8.13
CA GLY A 189 17.28 2.14 -8.87
C GLY A 189 18.07 1.07 -8.12
N GLU A 190 17.83 0.86 -6.83
CA GLU A 190 18.44 -0.22 -6.06
C GLU A 190 17.60 -1.49 -6.12
N LYS A 191 18.23 -2.64 -6.36
CA LYS A 191 17.55 -3.93 -6.42
C LYS A 191 17.13 -4.35 -5.01
N ILE A 192 15.82 -4.42 -4.76
CA ILE A 192 15.26 -4.86 -3.47
C ILE A 192 14.92 -6.35 -3.46
N ARG A 193 14.60 -6.93 -4.63
CA ARG A 193 14.40 -8.37 -4.79
C ARG A 193 14.90 -8.80 -6.16
N GLY A 194 15.83 -9.75 -6.20
CA GLY A 194 16.34 -10.30 -7.45
C GLY A 194 15.71 -11.65 -7.78
N SER A 195 15.62 -11.98 -9.06
CA SER A 195 15.14 -13.27 -9.55
C SER A 195 13.79 -13.67 -8.93
N PHE A 196 12.90 -12.69 -8.74
CA PHE A 196 11.60 -12.93 -8.14
C PHE A 196 10.71 -13.71 -9.08
N ASP A 197 10.22 -14.85 -8.59
CA ASP A 197 9.20 -15.67 -9.22
C ASP A 197 7.97 -15.70 -8.31
N ILE A 198 6.80 -15.43 -8.89
CA ILE A 198 5.53 -15.52 -8.14
C ILE A 198 5.31 -16.96 -7.65
N ARG A 199 5.72 -17.95 -8.45
CA ARG A 199 5.58 -19.39 -8.17
C ARG A 199 6.86 -20.02 -7.61
N GLU A 200 7.74 -19.24 -6.99
CA GLU A 200 9.07 -19.66 -6.51
C GLU A 200 9.07 -21.01 -5.74
N ASP A 201 8.04 -21.27 -4.92
CA ASP A 201 7.93 -22.51 -4.14
C ASP A 201 7.22 -23.68 -4.86
N GLY A 202 6.68 -23.45 -6.06
CA GLY A 202 5.94 -24.42 -6.87
C GLY A 202 4.56 -24.82 -6.32
N THR A 203 4.19 -24.35 -5.13
CA THR A 203 2.96 -24.73 -4.42
C THR A 203 1.93 -23.61 -4.37
N SER A 204 2.38 -22.36 -4.49
CA SER A 204 1.54 -21.18 -4.52
C SER A 204 1.56 -20.49 -5.87
N ASN A 205 0.43 -19.88 -6.21
CA ASN A 205 0.32 -18.93 -7.30
C ASN A 205 0.21 -17.48 -6.80
N TYR A 206 0.32 -17.25 -5.49
CA TYR A 206 0.29 -15.93 -4.88
C TYR A 206 1.59 -15.67 -4.13
N ASN A 207 2.12 -14.46 -4.26
CA ASN A 207 3.32 -14.08 -3.55
C ASN A 207 3.25 -12.62 -3.12
N LEU A 208 3.80 -12.34 -1.93
CA LEU A 208 3.87 -11.02 -1.35
C LEU A 208 5.33 -10.63 -1.19
N THR A 209 5.70 -9.48 -1.75
CA THR A 209 6.99 -8.86 -1.47
C THR A 209 6.82 -7.67 -0.53
N LEU A 210 7.59 -7.65 0.56
CA LEU A 210 7.70 -6.53 1.49
C LEU A 210 9.07 -5.88 1.31
N GLY A 211 9.10 -4.60 0.96
CA GLY A 211 10.34 -3.83 0.80
C GLY A 211 10.35 -2.62 1.73
N ARG A 212 11.47 -2.37 2.42
CA ARG A 212 11.64 -1.14 3.20
C ARG A 212 12.54 -0.17 2.44
N ILE A 213 12.01 1.00 2.11
CA ILE A 213 12.69 2.00 1.31
C ILE A 213 13.01 3.19 2.21
N ARG A 214 14.27 3.64 2.21
CA ARG A 214 14.63 4.94 2.75
C ARG A 214 14.45 5.98 1.67
N CYS A 215 13.46 6.84 1.80
CA CYS A 215 13.31 8.03 0.97
C CYS A 215 12.44 9.04 1.69
N CYS A 216 12.57 10.33 1.36
CA CYS A 216 11.91 11.41 2.07
C CYS A 216 10.50 11.73 1.54
N LEU A 217 10.28 11.72 0.22
CA LEU A 217 9.05 12.26 -0.39
C LEU A 217 8.58 11.51 -1.64
N SER A 218 9.44 10.74 -2.32
CA SER A 218 9.05 10.05 -3.54
C SER A 218 9.86 8.81 -3.76
N PHE A 219 9.31 7.78 -4.39
CA PHE A 219 10.12 6.66 -4.81
C PHE A 219 9.63 6.05 -6.11
N ASN A 220 10.57 5.46 -6.83
CA ASN A 220 10.29 4.70 -8.03
C ASN A 220 10.35 3.21 -7.74
N LEU A 221 9.26 2.49 -7.99
CA LEU A 221 9.26 1.03 -8.03
C LEU A 221 9.33 0.56 -9.47
N CYS A 222 10.10 -0.49 -9.70
CA CYS A 222 10.34 -0.98 -11.03
C CYS A 222 10.45 -2.51 -11.03
N ALA A 223 9.68 -3.19 -11.87
CA ALA A 223 9.85 -4.61 -12.18
C ALA A 223 10.43 -4.77 -13.58
N VAL A 224 11.54 -5.50 -13.73
CA VAL A 224 12.25 -5.66 -15.01
C VAL A 224 12.48 -7.14 -15.29
N LEU A 225 12.14 -7.58 -16.50
CA LEU A 225 12.48 -8.93 -16.94
C LEU A 225 14.01 -9.08 -17.07
N PRO A 226 14.58 -10.24 -16.69
CA PRO A 226 16.01 -10.49 -16.83
C PRO A 226 16.39 -10.37 -18.31
N ARG A 227 17.48 -9.66 -18.59
CA ARG A 227 18.05 -9.62 -19.94
C ARG A 227 18.40 -11.06 -20.32
N ARG A 228 17.87 -11.54 -21.44
CA ARG A 228 18.37 -12.79 -22.05
C ARG A 228 19.85 -12.55 -22.35
N SER A 229 20.74 -13.24 -21.64
CA SER A 229 22.14 -13.35 -22.04
C SER A 229 22.16 -14.09 -23.36
N GLY A 230 22.46 -13.36 -24.44
CA GLY A 230 22.77 -13.93 -25.76
C GLY A 230 24.15 -14.54 -25.79
#